data_AF-A0A373BXP6-F1
#
_entry.id   AF-A0A373BXP6-F1
#
_cell.length_a   1.000
_cell.length_b   1.000
_cell.length_c   1.000
_cell.angle_alpha   90.00
_cell.angle_beta   90.00
_cell.angle_gamma   90.00
#
_symmetry.space_group_name_H-M   'P 1'
#
loop_
_entity.id
_entity.type
_entity.pdbx_description
1 polymer ?
#
loop_
_entity_poly.entity_id
_entity_poly.type
_entity_poly.pdbx_seq_one_letter_code
_entity_poly.pdbx_strand_id
1 'polypeptide(L)'
;MLSEEKPQEYIDGIENLLKTAKGKILRNILELNLAAGYIEAKQFDIAIPMLEKLSHERLSGSSVNVVHKINLCLSYFETTQYEKAITVYNENQGLFQQYRHHKIYGGNIAILDIIAAIINEQYNQAEELLDTAKKMYDDPRLQKSFREILDILNKETAENH
;
A
#
# COMPACT_ATOMS: atom_id res chain seq x y z
N MET A 1 13.24 13.28 -17.64
CA MET A 1 12.15 12.76 -18.49
C MET A 1 12.32 11.25 -18.58
N LEU A 2 11.65 10.53 -17.69
CA LEU A 2 11.32 9.12 -17.83
C LEU A 2 9.80 9.09 -17.74
N SER A 3 9.18 8.59 -18.81
CA SER A 3 7.75 8.59 -19.09
C SER A 3 6.93 8.23 -17.87
N GLU A 4 5.82 8.93 -17.67
CA GLU A 4 4.67 8.43 -16.90
C GLU A 4 4.50 6.94 -17.24
N GLU A 5 4.73 6.07 -16.25
CA GLU A 5 4.51 4.64 -16.40
C GLU A 5 3.07 4.47 -16.86
N LYS A 6 2.86 4.02 -18.10
CA LYS A 6 1.52 3.83 -18.64
C LYS A 6 0.92 2.63 -17.93
N PRO A 7 0.04 2.81 -16.92
CA PRO A 7 -0.37 1.69 -16.07
C PRO A 7 -1.05 0.60 -16.90
N GLN A 8 -1.74 0.99 -17.98
CA GLN A 8 -2.38 0.08 -18.92
C GLN A 8 -1.39 -0.83 -19.66
N GLU A 9 -0.27 -0.32 -20.17
CA GLU A 9 0.70 -1.16 -20.89
C GLU A 9 1.33 -2.21 -19.96
N TYR A 10 1.55 -1.84 -18.69
CA TYR A 10 2.02 -2.76 -17.67
C TYR A 10 0.97 -3.84 -17.37
N ILE A 11 -0.28 -3.44 -17.13
CA ILE A 11 -1.42 -4.34 -16.89
C ILE A 11 -1.54 -5.35 -18.03
N ASP A 12 -1.60 -4.88 -19.28
CA ASP A 12 -1.72 -5.72 -20.48
C ASP A 12 -0.55 -6.72 -20.58
N GLY A 13 0.66 -6.28 -20.23
CA GLY A 13 1.86 -7.11 -20.16
C GLY A 13 1.73 -8.25 -19.15
N ILE A 14 1.31 -7.95 -17.92
CA ILE A 14 1.15 -8.97 -16.87
C ILE A 14 0.00 -9.93 -17.19
N GLU A 15 -1.11 -9.45 -17.73
CA GLU A 15 -2.22 -10.30 -18.17
C GLU A 15 -1.79 -11.31 -19.23
N ASN A 16 -0.97 -10.88 -20.19
CA ASN A 16 -0.41 -11.77 -21.21
C ASN A 16 0.54 -12.82 -20.61
N LEU A 17 1.34 -12.45 -19.62
CA LEU A 17 2.18 -13.42 -18.89
C LEU A 17 1.32 -14.45 -18.14
N LEU A 18 0.23 -14.02 -17.48
CA LEU A 18 -0.68 -14.90 -16.74
C LEU A 18 -1.34 -15.99 -17.61
N LYS A 19 -1.56 -15.71 -18.91
CA LYS A 19 -2.10 -16.69 -19.88
C LYS A 19 -1.18 -17.89 -20.08
N THR A 20 0.13 -17.69 -19.97
CA THR A 20 1.15 -18.73 -20.21
C THR A 20 1.83 -19.24 -18.94
N ALA A 21 1.66 -18.53 -17.82
CA ALA A 21 2.24 -18.85 -16.54
C ALA A 21 1.76 -20.21 -15.99
N LYS A 22 2.72 -21.10 -15.75
CA LYS A 22 2.51 -22.41 -15.12
C LYS A 22 3.00 -22.39 -13.69
N GLY A 23 2.27 -23.06 -12.81
CA GLY A 23 2.61 -23.20 -11.39
C GLY A 23 2.02 -22.10 -10.51
N LYS A 24 1.57 -22.51 -9.33
CA LYS A 24 0.81 -21.66 -8.41
C LYS A 24 1.60 -20.46 -7.89
N ILE A 25 2.88 -20.67 -7.55
CA ILE A 25 3.74 -19.60 -7.00
C ILE A 25 3.92 -18.45 -8.00
N LEU A 26 4.30 -18.77 -9.24
CA LEU A 26 4.49 -17.75 -10.29
C LEU A 26 3.19 -17.01 -10.57
N ARG A 27 2.07 -17.72 -10.63
CA ARG A 27 0.75 -17.11 -10.84
C ARG A 27 0.39 -16.15 -9.71
N ASN A 28 0.61 -16.52 -8.45
CA ASN A 28 0.34 -15.63 -7.31
C ASN A 28 1.19 -14.36 -7.35
N ILE A 29 2.47 -14.46 -7.74
CA ILE A 29 3.35 -13.29 -7.91
C ILE A 29 2.84 -12.39 -9.03
N LEU A 30 2.44 -12.97 -10.16
CA LEU A 30 1.88 -12.21 -11.29
C LEU A 30 0.52 -11.59 -10.94
N GLU A 31 -0.35 -12.28 -10.20
CA GLU A 31 -1.61 -11.72 -9.69
C GLU A 31 -1.37 -10.55 -8.73
N LEU A 32 -0.36 -10.64 -7.84
CA LEU A 32 0.02 -9.54 -6.96
C LEU A 32 0.54 -8.32 -7.74
N ASN A 33 1.38 -8.57 -8.74
CA ASN A 33 1.89 -7.52 -9.63
C ASN A 33 0.78 -6.88 -10.47
N LEU A 34 -0.15 -7.69 -10.98
CA LEU A 34 -1.31 -7.20 -11.72
C LEU A 34 -2.18 -6.30 -10.83
N ALA A 35 -2.43 -6.70 -9.58
CA ALA A 35 -3.13 -5.86 -8.61
C ALA A 35 -2.41 -4.53 -8.36
N ALA A 36 -1.06 -4.52 -8.28
CA ALA A 36 -0.29 -3.29 -8.17
C ALA A 36 -0.48 -2.37 -9.39
N GLY A 37 -0.53 -2.93 -10.60
CA GLY A 37 -0.86 -2.16 -11.81
C GLY A 37 -2.24 -1.51 -11.74
N TYR A 38 -3.25 -2.25 -11.26
CA TYR A 38 -4.60 -1.71 -11.06
C TYR A 38 -4.66 -0.63 -9.96
N ILE A 39 -3.85 -0.73 -8.89
CA ILE A 39 -3.71 0.32 -7.87
C ILE A 39 -3.15 1.61 -8.48
N GLU A 40 -2.08 1.52 -9.27
CA GLU A 40 -1.48 2.69 -9.94
C GLU A 40 -2.47 3.34 -10.92
N ALA A 41 -3.34 2.53 -11.55
CA ALA A 41 -4.44 3.01 -12.39
C ALA A 41 -5.66 3.53 -11.60
N LYS A 42 -5.61 3.53 -10.26
CA LYS A 42 -6.72 3.86 -9.35
C LYS A 42 -8.00 3.01 -9.57
N GLN A 43 -7.85 1.81 -10.13
CA GLN A 43 -8.92 0.82 -10.35
C GLN A 43 -9.05 -0.12 -9.15
N PHE A 44 -9.44 0.44 -8.01
CA PHE A 44 -9.48 -0.28 -6.73
C PHE A 44 -10.58 -1.34 -6.66
N ASP A 45 -11.67 -1.15 -7.42
CA ASP A 45 -12.75 -2.12 -7.60
C ASP A 45 -12.26 -3.45 -8.19
N ILE A 46 -11.18 -3.42 -8.96
CA ILE A 46 -10.50 -4.61 -9.49
C ILE A 46 -9.39 -5.08 -8.55
N ALA A 47 -8.55 -4.15 -8.07
CA ALA A 47 -7.37 -4.50 -7.28
C ALA A 47 -7.72 -5.16 -5.93
N ILE A 48 -8.74 -4.65 -5.22
CA ILE A 48 -9.08 -5.12 -3.87
C ILE A 48 -9.54 -6.59 -3.90
N PRO A 49 -10.51 -7.01 -4.73
CA PRO A 49 -10.90 -8.42 -4.79
C PRO A 49 -9.74 -9.37 -5.12
N MET A 50 -8.80 -8.93 -5.97
CA MET A 50 -7.60 -9.72 -6.29
C MET A 50 -6.70 -9.89 -5.06
N LEU A 51 -6.47 -8.83 -4.30
CA LEU A 51 -5.67 -8.87 -3.07
C LEU A 51 -6.38 -9.64 -1.95
N GLU A 52 -7.69 -9.50 -1.79
CA GLU A 52 -8.49 -10.30 -0.85
C GLU A 52 -8.36 -11.79 -1.18
N LYS A 53 -8.53 -12.18 -2.45
CA LYS A 53 -8.33 -13.56 -2.90
C LYS A 53 -6.94 -14.09 -2.55
N LEU A 54 -5.88 -13.30 -2.79
CA LEU A 54 -4.50 -13.68 -2.46
C LEU A 54 -4.26 -13.85 -0.95
N SER A 55 -5.12 -13.30 -0.08
CA SER A 55 -5.01 -13.50 1.38
C SER A 55 -5.26 -14.95 1.81
N HIS A 56 -6.00 -15.71 1.01
CA HIS A 56 -6.25 -17.14 1.24
C HIS A 56 -5.15 -18.04 0.66
N GLU A 57 -4.16 -17.44 0.00
CA GLU A 57 -3.09 -18.15 -0.66
C GLU A 57 -1.82 -18.17 0.18
N ARG A 58 -1.08 -19.29 0.14
CA ARG A 58 0.25 -19.35 0.71
C ARG A 58 1.23 -18.64 -0.21
N LEU A 59 1.41 -17.33 -0.01
CA LEU A 59 2.45 -16.57 -0.72
C LEU A 59 3.83 -17.01 -0.23
N SER A 60 4.74 -17.26 -1.17
CA SER A 60 6.08 -17.75 -0.87
C SER A 60 7.03 -16.58 -0.57
N GLY A 61 7.45 -16.46 0.68
CA GLY A 61 8.48 -15.50 1.11
C GLY A 61 7.90 -14.28 1.82
N SER A 62 8.63 -13.81 2.83
CA SER A 62 8.24 -12.67 3.66
C SER A 62 8.15 -11.35 2.87
N SER A 63 8.95 -11.20 1.81
CA SER A 63 8.90 -10.02 0.92
C SER A 63 7.61 -9.95 0.09
N VAL A 64 7.13 -11.08 -0.43
CA VAL A 64 5.86 -11.12 -1.19
C VAL A 64 4.69 -10.83 -0.25
N ASN A 65 4.73 -11.39 0.96
CA ASN A 65 3.74 -11.12 1.99
C ASN A 65 3.69 -9.63 2.38
N VAL A 66 4.83 -8.98 2.62
CA VAL A 66 4.81 -7.56 3.04
C VAL A 66 4.27 -6.66 1.93
N VAL A 67 4.63 -6.90 0.66
CA VAL A 67 4.06 -6.15 -0.48
C VAL A 67 2.55 -6.35 -0.57
N HIS A 68 2.08 -7.58 -0.45
CA HIS A 68 0.64 -7.88 -0.45
C HIS A 68 -0.12 -7.12 0.64
N LYS A 69 0.38 -7.14 1.88
CA LYS A 69 -0.28 -6.46 3.01
C LYS A 69 -0.22 -4.95 2.90
N ILE A 70 0.89 -4.39 2.41
CA ILE A 70 0.99 -2.95 2.10
C ILE A 70 -0.07 -2.56 1.07
N ASN A 71 -0.11 -3.25 -0.07
CA ASN A 71 -1.03 -2.94 -1.16
C ASN A 71 -2.49 -3.03 -0.72
N LEU A 72 -2.84 -4.06 0.05
CA LEU A 72 -4.20 -4.24 0.57
C LEU A 72 -4.59 -3.15 1.57
N CYS A 73 -3.70 -2.82 2.51
CA CYS A 73 -3.96 -1.78 3.50
C CYS A 73 -4.15 -0.41 2.85
N LEU A 74 -3.26 -0.04 1.91
CA LEU A 74 -3.37 1.22 1.17
C LEU A 74 -4.63 1.27 0.30
N SER A 75 -4.99 0.17 -0.37
CA SER A 75 -6.20 0.13 -1.20
C SER A 75 -7.47 0.30 -0.37
N TYR A 76 -7.53 -0.30 0.83
CA TYR A 76 -8.65 -0.08 1.74
C TYR A 76 -8.71 1.37 2.22
N PHE A 77 -7.57 1.97 2.56
CA PHE A 77 -7.53 3.37 2.96
C PHE A 77 -8.02 4.31 1.84
N GLU A 78 -7.50 4.16 0.63
CA GLU A 78 -7.88 4.96 -0.56
C GLU A 78 -9.37 4.83 -0.91
N THR A 79 -10.00 3.71 -0.54
CA THR A 79 -11.43 3.48 -0.74
C THR A 79 -12.27 3.69 0.52
N THR A 80 -11.72 4.39 1.53
CA THR A 80 -12.39 4.73 2.80
C THR A 80 -12.88 3.54 3.62
N GLN A 81 -12.36 2.33 3.36
CA GLN A 81 -12.64 1.11 4.12
C GLN A 81 -11.73 1.03 5.37
N TYR A 82 -11.81 2.04 6.23
CA TYR A 82 -10.86 2.24 7.35
C TYR A 82 -10.82 1.06 8.33
N GLU A 83 -11.96 0.47 8.66
CA GLU A 83 -12.03 -0.72 9.53
C GLU A 83 -11.19 -1.88 8.96
N LYS A 84 -11.32 -2.16 7.66
CA LYS A 84 -10.53 -3.20 7.02
C LYS A 84 -9.05 -2.84 6.95
N ALA A 85 -8.73 -1.58 6.65
CA ALA A 85 -7.35 -1.10 6.62
C ALA A 85 -6.67 -1.30 7.98
N ILE A 86 -7.31 -0.85 9.07
CA ILE A 86 -6.73 -0.95 10.42
C ILE A 86 -6.65 -2.40 10.92
N THR A 87 -7.62 -3.26 10.57
CA THR A 87 -7.54 -4.69 10.86
C THR A 87 -6.31 -5.33 10.20
N VAL A 88 -6.12 -5.12 8.89
CA VAL A 88 -4.95 -5.64 8.18
C VAL A 88 -3.65 -5.09 8.77
N TYR A 89 -3.62 -3.80 9.10
CA TYR A 89 -2.47 -3.16 9.72
C TYR A 89 -2.10 -3.79 11.07
N ASN A 90 -3.08 -3.95 11.96
CA ASN A 90 -2.88 -4.48 13.31
C ASN A 90 -2.47 -5.95 13.32
N GLU A 91 -3.10 -6.78 12.49
CA GLU A 91 -2.78 -8.22 12.40
C GLU A 91 -1.38 -8.48 11.85
N ASN A 92 -0.77 -7.52 11.14
CA ASN A 92 0.50 -7.70 10.45
C ASN A 92 1.64 -6.84 11.04
N GLN A 93 1.48 -6.28 12.25
CA GLN A 93 2.49 -5.48 12.95
C GLN A 93 3.87 -6.16 13.01
N GLY A 94 3.90 -7.45 13.35
CA GLY A 94 5.15 -8.22 13.43
C GLY A 94 5.88 -8.31 12.09
N LEU A 95 5.14 -8.38 10.97
CA LEU A 95 5.73 -8.39 9.63
C LEU A 95 6.24 -6.99 9.25
N PHE A 96 5.46 -5.93 9.51
CA PHE A 96 5.88 -4.56 9.20
C PHE A 96 7.11 -4.15 10.01
N GLN A 97 7.18 -4.53 11.28
CA GLN A 97 8.35 -4.27 12.11
C GLN A 97 9.66 -4.83 11.52
N GLN A 98 9.61 -5.99 10.85
CA GLN A 98 10.78 -6.58 10.18
C GLN A 98 11.27 -5.75 8.99
N TYR A 99 10.38 -5.01 8.35
CA TYR A 99 10.64 -4.26 7.12
C TYR A 99 10.62 -2.74 7.29
N ARG A 100 10.35 -2.22 8.49
CA ARG A 100 10.17 -0.79 8.77
C ARG A 100 11.36 0.08 8.36
N HIS A 101 12.58 -0.46 8.42
CA HIS A 101 13.80 0.23 7.98
C HIS A 101 14.35 -0.29 6.64
N HIS A 102 13.57 -1.10 5.93
CA HIS A 102 13.98 -1.64 4.64
C HIS A 102 13.93 -0.56 3.57
N LYS A 103 15.00 -0.43 2.77
CA LYS A 103 15.12 0.63 1.74
C LYS A 103 13.94 0.72 0.77
N ILE A 104 13.32 -0.41 0.46
CA ILE A 104 12.22 -0.49 -0.52
C ILE A 104 10.84 -0.31 0.14
N TYR A 105 10.64 -0.82 1.36
CA TYR A 105 9.31 -0.95 1.96
C TYR A 105 9.07 0.00 3.13
N GLY A 106 10.14 0.51 3.75
CA GLY A 106 10.05 1.33 4.95
C GLY A 106 9.23 2.60 4.75
N GLY A 107 9.34 3.24 3.57
CA GLY A 107 8.54 4.42 3.24
C GLY A 107 7.04 4.14 3.19
N ASN A 108 6.64 3.03 2.56
CA ASN A 108 5.24 2.62 2.53
C ASN A 108 4.74 2.19 3.92
N ILE A 109 5.58 1.54 4.72
CA ILE A 109 5.22 1.18 6.11
C ILE A 109 5.06 2.45 6.96
N ALA A 110 5.89 3.47 6.78
CA ALA A 110 5.72 4.75 7.45
C ALA A 110 4.38 5.41 7.07
N ILE A 111 3.98 5.34 5.80
CA ILE A 111 2.63 5.77 5.37
C ILE A 111 1.54 5.02 6.15
N LEU A 112 1.65 3.70 6.28
CA LEU A 112 0.68 2.91 7.06
C LEU A 112 0.66 3.30 8.54
N ASP A 113 1.83 3.54 9.15
CA ASP A 113 1.94 3.97 10.55
C ASP A 113 1.21 5.32 10.76
N ILE A 114 1.35 6.26 9.82
CA ILE A 114 0.65 7.57 9.86
C ILE A 114 -0.86 7.40 9.67
N ILE A 115 -1.29 6.63 8.66
CA ILE A 115 -2.70 6.36 8.40
C ILE A 115 -3.37 5.71 9.60
N ALA A 116 -2.69 4.74 10.23
CA ALA A 116 -3.20 4.09 11.43
C ALA A 116 -3.37 5.07 12.59
N ALA A 117 -2.43 6.01 12.78
CA ALA A 117 -2.57 7.05 13.78
C ALA A 117 -3.77 7.97 13.48
N ILE A 118 -4.00 8.35 12.21
CA ILE A 118 -5.17 9.15 11.80
C ILE A 118 -6.48 8.40 12.08
N ILE A 119 -6.59 7.13 11.68
CA ILE A 119 -7.80 6.31 11.91
C ILE A 119 -8.11 6.18 13.40
N ASN A 120 -7.09 6.16 14.26
CA ASN A 120 -7.25 6.10 15.72
C ASN A 120 -7.38 7.49 16.37
N GLU A 121 -7.57 8.56 15.58
CA GLU A 121 -7.70 9.94 16.05
C GLU A 121 -6.47 10.45 16.84
N GLN A 122 -5.30 9.83 16.62
CA GLN A 122 -4.04 10.19 17.26
C GLN A 122 -3.31 11.27 16.43
N TYR A 123 -3.95 12.42 16.23
CA TYR A 123 -3.50 13.43 15.26
C TYR A 123 -2.09 13.98 15.54
N ASN A 124 -1.75 14.26 16.80
CA ASN A 124 -0.40 14.71 17.17
C ASN A 124 0.66 13.66 16.80
N GLN A 125 0.38 12.39 17.04
CA GLN A 125 1.28 11.30 16.67
C GLN A 125 1.39 11.16 15.15
N ALA A 126 0.27 11.29 14.43
CA ALA A 126 0.26 11.27 12.97
C ALA A 126 1.14 12.38 12.38
N GLU A 127 1.09 13.59 12.95
CA GLU A 127 1.91 14.73 12.55
C GLU A 127 3.41 14.46 12.77
N GLU A 128 3.80 14.00 13.96
CA GLU A 128 5.19 13.66 14.28
C GLU A 128 5.76 12.56 13.37
N LEU A 129 4.95 11.52 13.11
CA LEU A 129 5.31 10.43 12.20
C LEU A 129 5.50 10.95 10.77
N LEU A 130 4.58 11.80 10.31
CA LEU A 130 4.62 12.39 8.97
C LEU A 130 5.85 13.28 8.76
N ASP A 131 6.16 14.13 9.73
CA ASP A 131 7.35 14.99 9.70
C ASP A 131 8.65 14.19 9.69
N THR A 132 8.70 13.10 10.45
CA THR A 132 9.84 12.18 10.46
C THR A 132 9.99 11.49 9.12
N ALA A 133 8.89 10.96 8.56
CA ALA A 133 8.90 10.26 7.28
C ALA A 133 9.32 11.17 6.11
N LYS A 134 8.83 12.42 6.08
CA LYS A 134 9.21 13.42 5.07
C LYS A 134 10.71 13.72 5.06
N LYS A 135 11.37 13.73 6.22
CA LYS A 135 12.82 13.97 6.35
C LYS A 135 13.65 12.74 5.99
N MET A 136 13.10 11.54 6.19
CA MET A 136 13.80 10.28 5.99
C MET A 136 13.75 9.81 4.53
N TYR A 137 12.66 10.08 3.80
CA TYR A 137 12.42 9.51 2.48
C TYR A 137 12.30 10.57 1.39
N ASP A 138 13.36 10.79 0.61
CA ASP A 138 13.38 11.79 -0.47
C ASP A 138 12.73 11.32 -1.79
N ASP A 139 12.12 10.14 -1.82
CA ASP A 139 11.48 9.61 -3.03
C ASP A 139 10.28 10.48 -3.47
N PRO A 140 10.22 10.95 -4.73
CA PRO A 140 9.16 11.83 -5.19
C PRO A 140 7.74 11.26 -5.06
N ARG A 141 7.56 9.94 -5.21
CA ARG A 141 6.26 9.28 -5.06
C ARG A 141 5.83 9.28 -3.60
N LEU A 142 6.73 8.92 -2.68
CA LEU A 142 6.47 8.98 -1.24
C LEU A 142 6.17 10.41 -0.77
N GLN A 143 6.95 11.38 -1.24
CA GLN A 143 6.73 12.80 -0.93
C GLN A 143 5.38 13.31 -1.42
N LYS A 144 4.88 12.80 -2.56
CA LYS A 144 3.53 13.09 -3.02
C LYS A 144 2.48 12.53 -2.06
N SER A 145 2.58 11.25 -1.68
CA SER A 145 1.67 10.62 -0.71
C SER A 145 1.69 11.33 0.65
N PHE A 146 2.85 11.77 1.13
CA PHE A 146 2.95 12.52 2.39
C PHE A 146 2.25 13.89 2.33
N ARG A 147 2.17 14.53 1.16
CA ARG A 147 1.38 15.77 1.01
C ARG A 147 -0.11 15.46 1.04
N GLU A 148 -0.54 14.43 0.33
CA GLU A 148 -1.95 13.99 0.32
C GLU A 148 -2.42 13.60 1.74
N ILE A 149 -1.59 12.89 2.49
CA ILE A 149 -1.87 12.52 3.89
C ILE A 149 -1.91 13.76 4.80
N LEU A 150 -1.05 14.76 4.57
CA LEU A 150 -1.11 16.02 5.33
C LEU A 150 -2.46 16.73 5.12
N ASP A 151 -2.94 16.77 3.87
CA ASP A 151 -4.22 17.40 3.55
C ASP A 151 -5.38 16.69 4.26
N ILE A 152 -5.35 15.35 4.32
CA ILE A 152 -6.31 14.54 5.09
C ILE A 152 -6.21 14.85 6.59
N LEU A 153 -5.00 14.81 7.16
CA LEU A 153 -4.78 15.07 8.58
C LEU A 153 -5.28 16.46 9.02
N ASN A 154 -5.01 17.49 8.21
CA ASN A 154 -5.49 18.85 8.47
C ASN A 154 -7.01 18.94 8.46
N LYS A 155 -7.66 18.24 7.52
CA LYS A 155 -9.11 18.19 7.42
C LYS A 155 -9.73 17.52 8.64
N GLU A 156 -9.26 16.31 8.99
CA GLU A 156 -9.77 15.57 10.16
C GLU A 156 -9.54 16.35 11.47
N THR A 157 -8.40 17.03 11.61
CA THR A 157 -8.11 17.86 12.79
C THR A 157 -9.06 19.06 12.90
N ALA A 158 -9.41 19.69 11.77
CA ALA A 158 -10.34 20.82 11.74
C ALA A 158 -11.81 20.41 12.00
N GLU A 159 -12.20 19.18 11.65
CA GLU A 159 -13.55 18.66 11.89
C GLU A 159 -13.77 18.19 13.33
N ASN A 160 -12.70 17.89 14.07
CA ASN A 160 -12.73 17.37 15.44
C ASN A 160 -12.36 18.41 16.53
N HIS A 161 -12.28 19.69 16.16
CA HIS A 161 -12.05 20.84 17.05
C HIS A 161 -13.20 21.84 16.97
#